data_AF-A0AAX1D0C7-F1
#
_entry.id   AF-A0AAX1D0C7-F1
#
_cell.length_a   1.000
_cell.length_b   1.000
_cell.length_c   1.000
_cell.angle_alpha   90.00
_cell.angle_beta   90.00
_cell.angle_gamma   90.00
#
_symmetry.space_group_name_H-M   'P 1'
#
loop_
_entity.id
_entity.type
_entity.pdbx_description
1 polymer ?
#
loop_
_entity_poly.entity_id
_entity_poly.type
_entity_poly.pdbx_seq_one_letter_code
_entity_poly.pdbx_strand_id
1 'polypeptide(L)'
;MATLLQGAFGFSITELQLLQLMDKQNGRASFEDMAQALQALGFQAQGYSATFSQLKSLKIPVILYVKNRKYDHFTVLRGINQDTIWLADPSVGNQTLSRHQFLEMWETDLTQNDNGVRRGRFLAILPLKSGIDNGEQFFDLDPKRQSHPAVIQIPSGLNRKRFR
;
A
#
# COMPACT_ATOMS: atom_id res chain seq x y z
N MET A 1 8.54 1.79 0.42
CA MET A 1 9.15 0.97 1.49
C MET A 1 9.84 1.82 2.56
N ALA A 2 10.58 2.88 2.19
CA ALA A 2 11.16 3.84 3.15
C ALA A 2 10.14 4.38 4.18
N THR A 3 8.91 4.71 3.74
CA THR A 3 7.82 5.17 4.61
C THR A 3 7.46 4.19 5.73
N LEU A 4 7.43 2.88 5.43
CA LEU A 4 7.14 1.86 6.44
C LEU A 4 8.30 1.75 7.42
N LEU A 5 9.54 1.73 6.93
CA LEU A 5 10.73 1.64 7.78
C LEU A 5 10.82 2.80 8.76
N GLN A 6 10.59 4.02 8.29
CA GLN A 6 10.59 5.20 9.15
C GLN A 6 9.39 5.22 10.10
N GLY A 7 8.18 4.96 9.59
CA GLY A 7 6.94 5.11 10.35
C GLY A 7 6.70 3.99 11.38
N ALA A 8 6.97 2.74 11.00
CA ALA A 8 6.73 1.58 11.85
C ALA A 8 7.92 1.25 12.76
N PHE A 9 9.15 1.48 12.30
CA PHE A 9 10.37 1.04 13.00
C PHE A 9 11.31 2.18 13.39
N GLY A 10 11.00 3.44 13.09
CA GLY A 10 11.89 4.58 13.34
C GLY A 10 13.18 4.55 12.51
N PHE A 11 13.26 3.67 11.51
CA PHE A 11 14.46 3.46 10.72
C PHE A 11 14.50 4.44 9.54
N SER A 12 15.35 5.46 9.65
CA SER A 12 15.48 6.50 8.60
C SER A 12 16.36 5.99 7.46
N ILE A 13 15.77 5.84 6.27
CA ILE A 13 16.48 5.55 5.02
C ILE A 13 15.84 6.31 3.87
N THR A 14 16.66 6.85 2.97
CA THR A 14 16.15 7.54 1.78
C THR A 14 15.74 6.55 0.69
N GLU A 15 14.84 6.95 -0.19
CA GLU A 15 14.44 6.12 -1.34
C GLU A 15 15.64 5.80 -2.25
N LEU A 16 16.54 6.77 -2.44
CA LEU A 16 17.75 6.56 -3.26
C LEU A 16 18.66 5.47 -2.66
N GLN A 17 18.94 5.54 -1.36
CA GLN A 17 19.72 4.50 -0.67
C GLN A 17 19.05 3.13 -0.76
N LEU A 18 17.73 3.11 -0.70
CA LEU A 18 16.94 1.89 -0.79
C LEU A 18 16.98 1.26 -2.18
N LEU A 19 16.88 2.06 -3.23
CA LEU A 19 17.04 1.61 -4.62
C LEU A 19 18.46 1.09 -4.90
N GLN A 20 19.47 1.74 -4.31
CA GLN A 20 20.86 1.27 -4.38
C GLN A 20 21.03 -0.09 -3.71
N LEU A 21 20.43 -0.31 -2.54
CA LEU A 21 20.48 -1.59 -1.83
C LEU A 21 19.81 -2.73 -2.60
N MET A 22 18.80 -2.43 -3.42
CA MET A 22 18.13 -3.43 -4.26
C MET A 22 18.87 -3.75 -5.56
N ASP A 23 19.95 -3.02 -5.87
CA ASP A 23 20.65 -3.07 -7.17
C ASP A 23 19.69 -2.90 -8.38
N LYS A 24 18.61 -2.11 -8.19
CA LYS A 24 17.60 -1.84 -9.22
C LYS A 24 17.69 -0.40 -9.69
N GLN A 25 18.70 -0.11 -10.51
CA GLN A 25 18.81 1.17 -11.22
C GLN A 25 17.73 1.35 -12.31
N ASN A 26 17.03 0.27 -12.67
CA ASN A 26 15.97 0.25 -13.70
C ASN A 26 14.54 0.46 -13.14
N GLY A 27 14.39 0.68 -11.83
CA GLY A 27 13.13 1.08 -11.19
C GLY A 27 12.08 -0.01 -11.00
N ARG A 28 12.39 -1.29 -11.26
CA ARG A 28 11.47 -2.42 -11.03
C ARG A 28 11.98 -3.34 -9.93
N ALA A 29 11.52 -3.11 -8.70
CA ALA A 29 11.75 -4.00 -7.57
C ALA A 29 10.70 -5.11 -7.51
N SER A 30 11.08 -6.30 -7.05
CA SER A 30 10.18 -7.38 -6.66
C SER A 30 10.13 -7.53 -5.13
N PHE A 31 9.24 -8.39 -4.62
CA PHE A 31 9.25 -8.75 -3.20
C PHE A 31 10.54 -9.44 -2.76
N GLU A 32 11.17 -10.20 -3.65
CA GLU A 32 12.45 -10.85 -3.36
C GLU A 32 13.58 -9.83 -3.24
N ASP A 33 13.67 -8.88 -4.18
CA ASP A 33 14.66 -7.79 -4.11
C ASP A 33 14.47 -6.96 -2.83
N MET A 34 13.23 -6.66 -2.46
CA MET A 34 12.92 -5.99 -1.20
C MET A 34 13.32 -6.80 0.02
N ALA A 35 13.07 -8.11 0.03
CA ALA A 35 13.43 -8.96 1.16
C ALA A 35 14.94 -9.04 1.37
N GLN A 36 15.71 -9.15 0.29
CA GLN A 36 17.18 -9.14 0.34
C GLN A 36 17.72 -7.82 0.88
N ALA A 37 17.21 -6.68 0.39
CA ALA A 37 17.61 -5.37 0.87
C ALA A 37 17.26 -5.17 2.37
N LEU A 38 16.08 -5.61 2.80
CA LEU A 38 15.64 -5.53 4.19
C LEU A 38 16.49 -6.42 5.12
N GLN A 39 16.92 -7.59 4.65
CA GLN A 39 17.81 -8.48 5.40
C GLN A 39 19.14 -7.81 5.73
N ALA A 40 19.74 -7.10 4.77
CA ALA A 40 20.96 -6.32 4.98
C ALA A 40 20.78 -5.21 6.04
N LEU A 41 19.55 -4.74 6.25
CA LEU A 41 19.19 -3.72 7.23
C LEU A 41 18.78 -4.29 8.60
N GLY A 42 18.83 -5.62 8.78
CA GLY A 42 18.44 -6.27 10.03
C GLY A 42 16.94 -6.52 10.19
N PHE A 43 16.20 -6.60 9.08
CA PHE A 43 14.79 -6.97 9.05
C PHE A 43 14.60 -8.32 8.35
N GLN A 44 13.64 -9.10 8.81
CA GLN A 44 13.13 -10.25 8.07
C GLN A 44 11.93 -9.79 7.27
N ALA A 45 11.86 -10.19 6.00
CA ALA A 45 10.69 -9.93 5.17
C ALA A 45 10.23 -11.21 4.48
N GLN A 46 8.92 -11.43 4.44
CA GLN A 46 8.32 -12.63 3.86
C GLN A 46 7.09 -12.26 3.03
N GLY A 47 7.05 -12.79 1.80
CA GLY A 47 5.92 -12.62 0.88
C GLY A 47 4.80 -13.63 1.16
N TYR A 48 3.56 -13.16 1.08
CA TYR A 48 2.35 -13.95 1.29
C TYR A 48 1.27 -13.61 0.25
N SER A 49 0.33 -14.54 0.03
CA SER A 49 -0.91 -14.31 -0.72
C SER A 49 -2.10 -14.53 0.21
N ALA A 50 -3.03 -13.57 0.28
CA ALA A 50 -4.14 -13.56 1.22
C ALA A 50 -5.45 -13.11 0.57
N THR A 51 -6.56 -13.60 1.13
CA THR A 51 -7.89 -13.01 0.89
C THR A 51 -8.01 -11.69 1.65
N PHE A 52 -9.00 -10.87 1.30
CA PHE A 52 -9.32 -9.64 2.04
C PHE A 52 -9.55 -9.90 3.54
N SER A 53 -10.30 -10.95 3.88
CA SER A 53 -10.59 -11.29 5.27
C SER A 53 -9.33 -11.65 6.06
N GLN A 54 -8.39 -12.36 5.42
CA GLN A 54 -7.08 -12.67 6.01
C GLN A 54 -6.23 -11.41 6.16
N LEU A 55 -6.18 -10.55 5.14
CA LEU A 55 -5.44 -9.29 5.21
C LEU A 55 -5.98 -8.39 6.33
N LYS A 56 -7.31 -8.26 6.45
CA LYS A 56 -7.97 -7.48 7.50
C LYS A 56 -7.67 -7.98 8.91
N SER A 57 -7.39 -9.29 9.05
CA SER A 57 -7.03 -9.87 10.36
C SER A 57 -5.62 -9.49 10.82
N LEU A 58 -4.77 -8.98 9.90
CA LEU A 58 -3.45 -8.46 10.24
C LEU A 58 -3.60 -7.18 11.05
N LYS A 59 -2.83 -7.09 12.13
CA LYS A 59 -2.77 -5.92 13.02
C LYS A 59 -1.44 -5.17 12.92
N ILE A 60 -0.73 -5.35 11.81
CA ILE A 60 0.61 -4.81 11.58
C ILE A 60 0.69 -4.18 10.19
N PRO A 61 1.54 -3.16 10.01
CA PRO A 61 1.75 -2.57 8.70
C PRO A 61 2.48 -3.56 7.77
N VAL A 62 2.03 -3.64 6.53
CA VAL A 62 2.62 -4.52 5.50
C VAL A 62 2.77 -3.76 4.18
N ILE A 63 3.66 -4.24 3.32
CA ILE A 63 3.78 -3.71 1.95
C ILE A 63 2.85 -4.51 1.04
N LEU A 64 1.91 -3.85 0.39
CA LEU A 64 1.01 -4.45 -0.59
C LEU A 64 1.58 -4.31 -1.99
N TYR A 65 1.37 -5.34 -2.81
CA TYR A 65 1.54 -5.24 -4.25
C TYR A 65 0.19 -4.94 -4.89
N VAL A 66 0.09 -3.85 -5.63
CA VAL A 66 -1.15 -3.37 -6.23
C VAL A 66 -0.93 -3.03 -7.70
N LYS A 67 -1.94 -3.32 -8.52
CA LYS A 67 -1.95 -3.00 -9.95
C LYS A 67 -2.91 -1.85 -10.20
N ASN A 68 -2.46 -0.87 -10.99
CA ASN A 68 -3.34 0.10 -11.61
C ASN A 68 -3.14 0.06 -13.14
N ARG A 69 -3.97 0.78 -13.90
CA ARG A 69 -3.96 0.74 -15.38
C ARG A 69 -2.63 1.16 -16.03
N LYS A 70 -1.74 1.83 -15.29
CA LYS A 70 -0.51 2.39 -15.83
C LYS A 70 0.71 1.57 -15.41
N TYR A 71 0.83 1.22 -14.12
CA TYR A 71 1.98 0.51 -13.57
C TYR A 71 1.64 -0.31 -12.32
N ASP A 72 2.40 -1.38 -12.13
CA ASP A 72 2.47 -2.11 -10.86
C ASP A 72 3.22 -1.25 -9.83
N HIS A 73 2.74 -1.18 -8.59
CA HIS A 73 3.40 -0.42 -7.53
C HIS A 73 3.27 -1.10 -6.17
N PHE A 74 4.14 -0.68 -5.25
CA PHE A 74 4.12 -1.11 -3.85
C PHE A 74 3.64 0.03 -2.97
N THR A 75 2.70 -0.27 -2.09
CA THR A 75 2.12 0.70 -1.16
C THR A 75 2.09 0.13 0.25
N VAL A 76 2.09 0.97 1.27
CA VAL A 76 2.07 0.54 2.67
C VAL A 76 0.64 0.49 3.16
N LEU A 77 0.19 -0.66 3.65
CA LEU A 77 -1.05 -0.76 4.40
C LEU A 77 -0.84 -0.18 5.79
N ARG A 78 -1.50 0.93 6.09
CA ARG A 78 -1.48 1.58 7.40
C ARG A 78 -2.69 1.29 8.24
N GLY A 79 -3.78 0.84 7.65
CA GLY A 79 -4.97 0.47 8.38
C GLY A 79 -6.04 -0.15 7.49
N ILE A 80 -6.87 -1.00 8.05
CA ILE A 80 -7.91 -1.72 7.33
C ILE A 80 -9.09 -2.04 8.23
N ASN A 81 -10.29 -1.68 7.81
CA ASN A 81 -11.52 -2.20 8.37
C ASN A 81 -12.40 -2.79 7.25
N GLN A 82 -13.68 -3.01 7.52
CA GLN A 82 -14.59 -3.63 6.57
C GLN A 82 -14.76 -2.81 5.27
N ASP A 83 -14.72 -1.48 5.38
CA ASP A 83 -15.16 -0.58 4.30
C ASP A 83 -14.06 0.37 3.81
N THR A 84 -13.06 0.61 4.67
CA THR A 84 -12.01 1.60 4.48
C THR A 84 -10.64 0.97 4.61
N ILE A 85 -9.80 1.28 3.62
CA ILE A 85 -8.40 0.88 3.58
C ILE A 85 -7.57 2.15 3.57
N TRP A 86 -6.63 2.28 4.50
CA TRP A 86 -5.68 3.38 4.56
C TRP A 86 -4.32 2.94 4.04
N LEU A 87 -3.91 3.57 2.94
CA LEU A 87 -2.63 3.32 2.29
C LEU A 87 -1.70 4.53 2.44
N ALA A 88 -0.41 4.26 2.58
CA ALA A 88 0.65 5.26 2.46
C ALA A 88 1.56 4.90 1.29
N ASP A 89 1.53 5.74 0.26
CA ASP A 89 2.35 5.60 -0.93
C ASP A 89 3.42 6.71 -0.97
N PRO A 90 4.72 6.39 -1.15
CA PRO A 90 5.76 7.41 -1.25
C PRO A 90 5.56 8.39 -2.42
N SER A 91 4.97 7.94 -3.52
CA SER A 91 4.79 8.72 -4.76
C SER A 91 3.50 9.55 -4.76
N VAL A 92 2.46 9.07 -4.08
CA VAL A 92 1.11 9.68 -4.14
C VAL A 92 0.64 10.23 -2.78
N GLY A 93 1.35 9.92 -1.69
CA GLY A 93 1.00 10.30 -0.33
C GLY A 93 0.03 9.32 0.35
N ASN A 94 -0.54 9.78 1.47
CA ASN A 94 -1.53 9.01 2.23
C ASN A 94 -2.91 9.08 1.54
N GLN A 95 -3.56 7.94 1.35
CA GLN A 95 -4.88 7.85 0.74
C GLN A 95 -5.78 6.85 1.46
N THR A 96 -7.09 7.12 1.49
CA THR A 96 -8.09 6.16 1.97
C THR A 96 -8.98 5.70 0.83
N LEU A 97 -9.09 4.38 0.64
CA LEU A 97 -9.87 3.75 -0.42
C LEU A 97 -11.09 3.02 0.13
N SER A 98 -12.12 2.88 -0.72
CA SER A 98 -13.17 1.88 -0.46
C SER A 98 -12.63 0.48 -0.59
N ARG A 99 -13.28 -0.47 0.08
CA ARG A 99 -13.06 -1.90 -0.18
C ARG A 99 -13.13 -2.24 -1.66
N HIS A 100 -14.15 -1.77 -2.38
CA HIS A 100 -14.30 -2.05 -3.81
C HIS A 100 -13.08 -1.59 -4.63
N GLN A 101 -12.72 -0.30 -4.52
CA GLN A 101 -11.57 0.28 -5.21
C GLN A 101 -10.27 -0.45 -4.87
N PHE A 102 -10.11 -0.81 -3.59
CA PHE A 102 -8.94 -1.53 -3.13
C PHE A 102 -8.85 -2.93 -3.74
N LEU A 103 -9.93 -3.70 -3.73
CA LEU A 103 -9.94 -5.08 -4.27
C LEU A 103 -9.65 -5.09 -5.77
N GLU A 104 -10.18 -4.14 -6.53
CA GLU A 104 -9.88 -4.00 -7.97
C GLU A 104 -8.37 -3.86 -8.25
N MET A 105 -7.64 -3.23 -7.34
CA MET A 105 -6.21 -2.99 -7.47
C MET A 105 -5.34 -4.10 -6.87
N TRP A 106 -5.76 -4.66 -5.74
CA TRP A 106 -4.93 -5.56 -4.92
C TRP A 106 -5.11 -7.04 -5.25
N GLU A 107 -6.29 -7.46 -5.69
CA GLU A 107 -6.56 -8.87 -6.02
C GLU A 107 -6.02 -9.24 -7.41
N THR A 108 -4.71 -9.47 -7.46
CA THR A 108 -3.96 -9.73 -8.69
C THR A 108 -3.80 -11.20 -9.02
N ASP A 109 -3.96 -12.09 -8.04
CA ASP A 109 -3.86 -13.53 -8.24
C ASP A 109 -5.21 -14.06 -8.71
N LEU A 110 -5.31 -14.32 -10.01
CA LEU A 110 -6.43 -15.01 -10.65
C LEU A 110 -6.11 -16.52 -10.76
N THR A 111 -5.61 -17.13 -9.70
CA THR A 111 -5.35 -18.57 -9.72
C THR A 111 -6.69 -19.30 -9.86
N GLN A 112 -6.97 -19.83 -11.05
CA GLN A 112 -8.24 -20.53 -11.36
C GLN A 112 -8.43 -21.82 -10.54
N ASN A 113 -7.41 -22.24 -9.77
CA ASN A 113 -7.39 -23.49 -9.01
C ASN A 113 -8.10 -23.39 -7.65
N ASP A 114 -8.46 -22.19 -7.19
CA ASP A 114 -8.99 -21.94 -5.84
C ASP A 114 -10.50 -21.58 -5.87
N ASN A 115 -11.30 -22.26 -6.70
CA ASN A 115 -12.75 -22.02 -6.87
C ASN A 115 -13.12 -20.56 -7.19
N GLY A 116 -12.21 -19.82 -7.86
CA GLY A 116 -12.41 -18.39 -8.17
C GLY A 116 -12.19 -17.44 -7.00
N VAL A 117 -11.65 -17.91 -5.86
CA VAL A 117 -11.25 -17.03 -4.75
C VAL A 117 -10.10 -16.14 -5.21
N ARG A 118 -10.35 -14.84 -5.19
CA ARG A 118 -9.36 -13.83 -5.53
C ARG A 118 -8.47 -13.53 -4.32
N ARG A 119 -7.17 -13.39 -4.59
CA ARG A 119 -6.16 -13.12 -3.56
C ARG A 119 -5.27 -11.98 -4.00
N GLY A 120 -4.76 -11.25 -3.02
CA GLY A 120 -3.73 -10.24 -3.22
C GLY A 120 -2.45 -10.61 -2.49
N ARG A 121 -1.35 -9.98 -2.90
CA ARG A 121 -0.02 -10.28 -2.38
C ARG A 121 0.47 -9.15 -1.48
N PHE A 122 1.19 -9.52 -0.42
CA PHE A 122 1.82 -8.58 0.49
C PHE A 122 3.14 -9.12 1.01
N LEU A 123 3.99 -8.23 1.51
CA LEU A 123 5.24 -8.51 2.19
C LEU A 123 5.10 -8.05 3.65
N ALA A 124 5.20 -9.02 4.57
CA ALA A 124 5.32 -8.72 6.00
C ALA A 124 6.79 -8.42 6.32
N ILE A 125 7.03 -7.44 7.19
CA ILE A 125 8.38 -7.05 7.62
C ILE A 125 8.41 -7.11 9.14
N LEU A 126 9.40 -7.80 9.69
CA LEU A 126 9.60 -8.00 11.11
C LEU A 126 11.05 -7.63 11.48
N PRO A 127 11.30 -6.92 12.59
CA PRO A 127 12.65 -6.64 13.05
C PRO A 127 13.33 -7.92 13.54
N LEU A 128 14.61 -8.14 13.18
CA LEU A 128 15.39 -9.29 13.69
C LEU A 128 15.98 -9.05 15.08
N LYS A 129 16.04 -7.79 15.53
CA LYS A 129 16.57 -7.40 16.83
C LYS A 129 15.44 -7.02 17.78
N SER A 130 15.45 -7.59 18.99
CA SER A 130 14.55 -7.20 20.07
C SER A 130 14.82 -5.75 20.50
N GLY A 131 13.78 -4.93 20.65
CA GLY A 131 13.88 -3.52 21.05
C GLY A 131 13.48 -2.49 19.97
N ILE A 132 13.18 -2.94 18.75
CA ILE A 132 12.48 -2.13 17.74
C ILE A 132 10.97 -2.33 17.96
N ASP A 133 10.21 -1.24 18.08
CA ASP A 133 8.75 -1.28 18.20
C ASP A 133 8.14 -2.03 17.00
N ASN A 134 7.14 -2.88 17.23
CA ASN A 134 6.52 -3.72 16.19
C ASN A 134 5.62 -2.90 15.22
N GLY A 135 5.61 -1.58 15.35
CA GLY A 135 4.81 -0.68 14.53
C GLY A 135 3.32 -0.72 14.87
N GLU A 136 2.94 -1.25 16.04
CA GLU A 136 1.54 -1.28 16.48
C GLU A 136 0.96 0.14 16.62
N GLN A 137 1.77 1.12 17.04
CA GLN A 137 1.38 2.54 17.09
C GLN A 137 1.19 3.17 15.71
N PHE A 138 1.76 2.56 14.65
CA PHE A 138 1.68 3.06 13.28
C PHE A 138 0.47 2.54 12.52
N PHE A 139 -0.13 1.44 12.99
CA PHE A 139 -1.24 0.75 12.34
C PHE A 139 -2.59 1.12 12.94
N ASP A 140 -3.52 1.61 12.10
CA ASP A 140 -4.87 1.97 12.48
C ASP A 140 -5.84 0.81 12.25
N LEU A 141 -6.46 0.32 13.33
CA LEU A 141 -7.43 -0.76 13.28
C LEU A 141 -8.83 -0.30 12.83
N ASP A 142 -9.11 1.00 12.86
CA ASP A 142 -10.39 1.58 12.43
C ASP A 142 -10.22 2.87 11.62
N PRO A 143 -9.61 2.78 10.42
CA PRO A 143 -9.35 3.95 9.59
C PRO A 143 -10.67 4.60 9.13
N LYS A 144 -10.72 5.93 9.23
CA LYS A 144 -11.84 6.74 8.72
C LYS A 144 -11.51 7.28 7.34
N ARG A 145 -12.46 7.17 6.41
CA ARG A 145 -12.28 7.68 5.05
C ARG A 145 -12.18 9.21 5.07
N GLN A 146 -11.16 9.74 4.41
CA GLN A 146 -11.07 11.15 4.07
C GLN A 146 -11.79 11.36 2.72
N SER A 147 -13.04 11.83 2.77
CA SER A 147 -13.72 12.28 1.56
C SER A 147 -13.05 13.57 1.07
N HIS A 148 -12.31 13.51 -0.04
CA HIS A 148 -12.08 14.72 -0.82
C HIS A 148 -13.45 15.15 -1.37
N PRO A 149 -13.97 16.36 -1.07
CA PRO A 149 -15.17 16.83 -1.75
C PRO A 149 -14.87 16.82 -3.24
N ALA A 150 -15.67 16.09 -4.01
CA ALA A 150 -15.64 16.19 -5.45
C ALA A 150 -15.97 17.65 -5.79
N VAL A 151 -14.97 18.43 -6.20
CA VAL A 151 -15.23 19.73 -6.82
C VAL A 151 -15.98 19.41 -8.10
N ILE A 152 -17.30 19.58 -8.07
CA ILE A 152 -18.14 19.55 -9.27
C ILE A 152 -17.68 20.72 -10.12
N GLN A 153 -16.81 20.44 -11.09
CA GLN A 153 -16.39 21.41 -12.08
C GLN A 153 -17.59 21.60 -13.03
N ILE A 154 -18.41 22.61 -12.76
CA ILE A 154 -19.50 23.02 -13.65
C ILE A 154 -18.83 23.50 -14.95
N PRO A 155 -19.18 22.97 -16.13
CA PRO A 155 -18.67 23.52 -17.38
C PRO A 155 -19.22 24.93 -17.58
N SER A 156 -18.32 25.91 -17.58
CA SER A 156 -18.58 27.29 -17.94
C SER A 156 -19.08 27.36 -19.38
N GLY A 157 -20.39 27.50 -19.59
CA GLY A 157 -20.92 27.70 -20.93
C GLY A 157 -22.42 27.57 -21.03
N LEU A 158 -23.18 28.57 -20.58
CA LEU A 158 -24.52 28.82 -21.11
C LEU A 158 -24.86 30.31 -21.02
N ASN A 159 -24.34 31.10 -21.96
CA ASN A 159 -24.80 32.48 -22.18
C ASN A 159 -26.14 32.42 -22.94
N ARG A 160 -27.26 32.40 -22.20
CA ARG A 160 -28.59 32.53 -22.78
C ARG A 160 -28.88 34.01 -23.05
N LYS A 161 -28.98 34.33 -24.34
CA LYS A 161 -29.58 35.55 -24.91
C LYS A 161 -30.78 36.02 -24.09
N ARG A 162 -30.76 37.28 -23.66
CA ARG A 162 -31.97 38.00 -23.24
C ARG A 162 -32.55 38.73 -24.44
N PHE A 163 -33.75 38.31 -24.83
CA PHE A 163 -34.73 39.19 -25.47
C PHE A 163 -35.06 40.33 -24.50
N ARG A 164 -34.98 41.57 -24.98
CA ARG A 164 -35.99 42.62 -24.85
C ARG A 164 -35.59 43.79 -25.74
#